data_AF-A0A9W4HJ25-F1
#
_entry.id   AF-A0A9W4HJ25-F1
#
_cell.length_a   1.000
_cell.length_b   1.000
_cell.length_c   1.000
_cell.angle_alpha   90.00
_cell.angle_beta   90.00
_cell.angle_gamma   90.00
#
_symmetry.space_group_name_H-M   'P 1'
#
loop_
_entity.id
_entity.type
_entity.pdbx_description
1 polymer ?
#
loop_
_entity_poly.entity_id
_entity_poly.type
_entity_poly.pdbx_seq_one_letter_code
_entity_poly.pdbx_strand_id
1 'polypeptide(L)'
;MAIVEVKSSVHDINPNSEPIRTQEGAQMAAWICQHPPPPSQLTPGRTFTRLLVSQDRENIYLTFAKFNSSYVHYICDDILSPKLSAPLGKQPSTESKFLTMYEYGPFDTGKDNHMDSLGQILLAFSIREWDIREASRKPQTKR
;
A
#
# COMPACT_ATOMS: atom_id res chain seq x y z
N MET A 1 -2.83 -1.53 7.49
CA MET A 1 -3.47 -0.19 7.70
C MET A 1 -4.17 0.22 6.43
N ALA A 2 -5.16 1.12 6.51
CA ALA A 2 -5.87 1.64 5.33
C ALA A 2 -5.98 3.19 5.33
N ILE A 3 -6.05 3.80 4.14
CA ILE A 3 -6.56 5.17 3.91
C ILE A 3 -7.99 5.04 3.38
N VAL A 4 -8.88 5.94 3.81
CA VAL A 4 -10.24 6.06 3.27
C VAL A 4 -10.43 7.49 2.79
N GLU A 5 -10.82 7.68 1.52
CA GLU A 5 -11.02 9.01 0.93
C GLU A 5 -12.22 9.07 -0.03
N VAL A 6 -12.73 10.30 -0.25
CA VAL A 6 -13.80 10.60 -1.21
C VAL A 6 -13.24 11.49 -2.31
N LYS A 7 -13.47 11.13 -3.58
CA LYS A 7 -13.09 11.92 -4.75
C LYS A 7 -14.27 12.77 -5.20
N SER A 8 -14.02 14.05 -5.46
CA SER A 8 -14.99 14.96 -6.06
C SER A 8 -15.21 14.68 -7.56
N SER A 9 -14.24 14.05 -8.22
CA SER A 9 -14.26 13.68 -9.64
C SER A 9 -14.63 12.21 -9.83
N VAL A 10 -15.42 11.91 -10.86
CA VAL A 10 -15.90 10.55 -11.20
C VAL A 10 -14.81 9.80 -11.98
N HIS A 11 -14.47 8.56 -11.59
CA HIS A 11 -13.52 7.71 -12.34
C HIS A 11 -14.00 7.35 -13.75
N ASP A 12 -15.30 7.24 -13.97
CA ASP A 12 -15.85 6.32 -14.98
C ASP A 12 -16.17 6.90 -16.38
N ILE A 13 -15.78 8.15 -16.70
CA ILE A 13 -16.13 8.73 -18.02
C ILE A 13 -14.97 9.53 -18.66
N ASN A 14 -13.76 9.53 -18.11
CA ASN A 14 -12.70 10.39 -18.64
C ASN A 14 -11.43 9.60 -18.99
N PRO A 15 -10.87 9.72 -20.21
CA PRO A 15 -9.49 9.31 -20.52
C PRO A 15 -8.43 10.02 -19.64
N ASN A 16 -8.85 10.90 -18.72
CA ASN A 16 -8.07 11.60 -17.73
C ASN A 16 -8.19 10.97 -16.32
N SER A 17 -8.14 9.65 -16.17
CA SER A 17 -7.98 9.00 -14.84
C SER A 17 -6.54 9.11 -14.31
N GLU A 18 -5.59 9.48 -15.18
CA GLU A 18 -4.18 9.72 -14.84
C GLU A 18 -3.94 10.69 -13.66
N PRO A 19 -4.64 11.84 -13.54
CA PRO A 19 -4.46 12.73 -12.39
C PRO A 19 -4.92 12.11 -11.08
N ILE A 20 -5.99 11.31 -11.08
CA ILE A 20 -6.50 10.62 -9.89
C ILE A 20 -5.49 9.55 -9.47
N ARG A 21 -5.05 8.71 -10.40
CA ARG A 21 -4.04 7.67 -10.13
C ARG A 21 -2.69 8.26 -9.71
N THR A 22 -2.30 9.37 -10.31
CA THR A 22 -1.10 10.13 -9.89
C THR A 22 -1.26 10.63 -8.46
N GLN A 23 -2.41 11.21 -8.12
CA GLN A 23 -2.69 11.68 -6.77
C GLN A 23 -2.70 10.54 -5.75
N GLU A 24 -3.39 9.43 -6.03
CA GLU A 24 -3.46 8.26 -5.16
C GLU A 24 -2.09 7.60 -5.00
N GLY A 25 -1.32 7.50 -6.09
CA GLY A 25 0.06 7.03 -6.07
C GLY A 25 0.96 7.91 -5.21
N ALA A 26 0.87 9.22 -5.37
CA ALA A 26 1.63 10.18 -4.56
C ALA A 26 1.21 10.11 -3.07
N GLN A 27 -0.07 9.98 -2.77
CA GLN A 27 -0.59 9.84 -1.41
C GLN A 27 -0.08 8.55 -0.76
N MET A 28 -0.12 7.43 -1.48
CA MET A 28 0.39 6.15 -1.00
C MET A 28 1.90 6.19 -0.76
N ALA A 29 2.65 6.76 -1.69
CA ALA A 29 4.09 6.95 -1.58
C ALA A 29 4.45 7.82 -0.35
N ALA A 30 3.80 8.97 -0.19
CA ALA A 30 3.97 9.85 0.96
C ALA A 30 3.62 9.13 2.28
N TRP A 31 2.54 8.36 2.31
CA TRP A 31 2.14 7.61 3.49
C TRP A 31 3.15 6.53 3.85
N ILE A 32 3.73 5.83 2.86
CA ILE A 32 4.81 4.86 3.09
C ILE A 32 6.04 5.55 3.67
N CYS A 33 6.40 6.72 3.12
CA CYS A 33 7.54 7.50 3.59
C CYS A 33 7.39 8.00 5.03
N GLN A 34 6.20 8.52 5.40
CA GLN A 34 5.92 9.06 6.73
C GLN A 34 5.76 7.98 7.81
N HIS A 35 5.27 6.81 7.43
CA HIS A 35 4.98 5.71 8.36
C HIS A 35 5.62 4.41 7.88
N PRO A 36 6.94 4.32 7.69
CA PRO A 36 7.56 3.13 7.11
C PRO A 36 7.34 1.90 8.01
N PRO A 37 7.38 0.68 7.43
CA PRO A 37 7.44 -0.52 8.25
C PRO A 37 8.60 -0.46 9.26
N PRO A 38 8.47 -1.05 10.46
CA PRO A 38 9.54 -1.05 11.45
C PRO A 38 10.85 -1.60 10.88
N PRO A 39 12.03 -1.06 11.25
CA PRO A 39 13.32 -1.54 10.75
C PRO A 39 13.55 -3.04 10.95
N SER A 40 13.03 -3.61 12.04
CA SER A 40 13.09 -5.05 12.33
C SER A 40 12.37 -5.93 11.30
N GLN A 41 11.44 -5.35 10.53
CA GLN A 41 10.71 -6.04 9.47
C GLN A 41 11.33 -5.83 8.09
N LEU A 42 12.26 -4.88 7.93
CA LEU A 42 12.90 -4.59 6.64
C LEU A 42 13.95 -5.64 6.30
N THR A 43 13.48 -6.81 5.88
CA THR A 43 14.29 -7.98 5.51
C THR A 43 14.24 -8.16 3.99
N PRO A 44 15.36 -8.56 3.34
CA PRO A 44 15.37 -8.82 1.90
C PRO A 44 14.25 -9.78 1.46
N GLY A 45 13.59 -9.48 0.35
CA GLY A 45 12.47 -10.27 -0.16
C GLY A 45 11.14 -10.09 0.59
N ARG A 46 11.08 -9.37 1.72
CA ARG A 46 9.81 -9.14 2.41
C ARG A 46 8.97 -8.10 1.67
N THR A 47 7.70 -8.46 1.46
CA THR A 47 6.69 -7.59 0.86
C THR A 47 5.70 -7.09 1.90
N PHE A 48 5.25 -5.86 1.72
CA PHE A 48 4.23 -5.20 2.52
C PHE A 48 3.03 -4.88 1.65
N THR A 49 1.87 -4.72 2.28
CA THR A 49 0.64 -4.34 1.60
C THR A 49 -0.06 -3.24 2.39
N ARG A 50 -0.54 -2.22 1.71
CA ARG A 50 -1.45 -1.21 2.26
C ARG A 50 -2.70 -1.15 1.40
N LEU A 51 -3.80 -0.75 2.03
CA LEU A 51 -5.07 -0.56 1.36
C LEU A 51 -5.38 0.93 1.26
N LEU A 52 -5.81 1.37 0.09
CA LEU A 52 -6.48 2.64 -0.12
C LEU A 52 -7.92 2.31 -0.53
N VAL A 53 -8.88 2.90 0.16
CA VAL A 53 -10.30 2.81 -0.17
C VAL A 53 -10.70 4.19 -0.66
N SER A 54 -11.01 4.31 -1.94
CA SER A 54 -11.52 5.55 -2.53
C SER A 54 -12.98 5.38 -2.89
N GLN A 55 -13.77 6.45 -2.73
CA GLN A 55 -15.16 6.48 -3.17
C GLN A 55 -15.37 7.65 -4.13
N ASP A 56 -16.06 7.40 -5.24
CA ASP A 56 -16.69 8.45 -6.05
C ASP A 56 -18.19 8.19 -6.17
N ARG A 57 -19.01 9.20 -5.85
CA ARG A 57 -20.48 9.08 -5.83
C ARG A 57 -20.94 7.77 -5.15
N GLU A 58 -21.51 6.86 -5.94
CA GLU A 58 -22.06 5.58 -5.51
C GLU A 58 -21.06 4.42 -5.65
N ASN A 59 -19.86 4.65 -6.19
CA ASN A 59 -18.86 3.59 -6.42
C ASN A 59 -17.71 3.67 -5.43
N ILE A 60 -17.32 2.52 -4.89
CA ILE A 60 -16.13 2.36 -4.06
C ILE A 60 -15.07 1.60 -4.87
N TYR A 61 -13.81 1.99 -4.71
CA TYR A 61 -12.63 1.36 -5.30
C TYR A 61 -11.68 0.94 -4.17
N LEU A 62 -11.11 -0.25 -4.31
CA LEU A 62 -10.11 -0.79 -3.40
C LEU A 62 -8.78 -0.88 -4.12
N THR A 63 -7.79 -0.13 -3.65
CA THR A 63 -6.45 -0.12 -4.22
C THR A 63 -5.44 -0.73 -3.25
N PHE A 64 -4.95 -1.92 -3.58
CA PHE A 64 -3.94 -2.64 -2.81
C PHE A 64 -2.53 -2.26 -3.28
N ALA A 65 -1.84 -1.49 -2.46
CA ALA A 65 -0.47 -1.05 -2.66
C ALA A 65 0.52 -2.10 -2.14
N LYS A 66 1.23 -2.78 -3.04
CA LYS A 66 2.30 -3.73 -2.72
C LYS A 66 3.67 -3.12 -2.96
N PHE A 67 4.56 -3.28 -1.99
CA PHE A 67 5.93 -2.78 -2.04
C PHE A 67 6.84 -3.64 -1.18
N ASN A 68 8.16 -3.55 -1.36
CA ASN A 68 9.15 -4.32 -0.60
C ASN A 68 10.08 -3.41 0.22
N SER A 69 10.97 -4.03 1.00
CA SER A 69 11.98 -3.30 1.77
C SER A 69 12.86 -2.40 0.88
N SER A 70 13.20 -2.85 -0.34
CA SER A 70 13.99 -2.06 -1.29
C SER A 70 13.30 -0.76 -1.71
N TYR A 71 11.97 -0.78 -1.88
CA TYR A 71 11.17 0.43 -2.13
C TYR A 71 11.13 1.34 -0.90
N VAL A 72 11.01 0.78 0.32
CA VAL A 72 11.04 1.58 1.55
C VAL A 72 12.37 2.32 1.67
N HIS A 73 13.50 1.65 1.43
CA HIS A 73 14.81 2.31 1.42
C HIS A 73 14.89 3.40 0.36
N TYR A 74 14.40 3.14 -0.85
CA TYR A 74 14.39 4.12 -1.93
C TYR A 74 13.60 5.39 -1.59
N ILE A 75 12.39 5.25 -1.02
CA ILE A 75 11.52 6.40 -0.75
C ILE A 75 11.83 7.11 0.58
N CYS A 76 12.52 6.44 1.50
CA CYS A 76 12.92 6.98 2.80
C CYS A 76 14.41 7.32 2.89
N ASP A 77 15.18 7.26 1.79
CA ASP A 77 16.65 7.29 1.79
C ASP A 77 17.20 8.53 2.52
N ASP A 78 16.56 9.69 2.36
CA ASP A 78 16.96 10.95 2.99
C ASP A 78 16.64 11.01 4.52
N ILE A 79 15.72 10.16 5.00
CA ILE A 79 15.26 10.13 6.40
C ILE A 79 15.92 9.01 7.21
N LEU A 80 16.23 7.88 6.56
CA LEU A 80 16.79 6.69 7.23
C LEU A 80 18.32 6.61 7.14
N SER A 81 18.99 7.45 6.33
CA SER A 81 20.45 7.45 6.19
C SER A 81 21.02 8.76 5.60
N PRO A 82 21.60 9.68 6.40
CA PRO A 82 22.44 10.77 5.87
C PRO A 82 23.74 10.28 5.21
N LYS A 83 24.01 8.97 5.24
CA LYS A 83 25.24 8.33 4.78
C LYS A 83 24.96 6.96 4.18
N LEU A 84 24.29 6.93 3.03
CA LEU A 84 24.38 5.77 2.14
C LEU A 84 24.91 6.19 0.76
N SER A 85 26.10 6.80 0.76
CA SER A 85 27.02 6.65 -0.37
C SER A 85 27.49 5.19 -0.41
N ALA A 86 26.63 4.30 -0.90
CA ALA A 86 27.10 2.99 -1.34
C ALA A 86 28.05 3.21 -2.54
N PRO A 87 29.21 2.53 -2.59
CA PRO A 87 30.14 2.70 -3.70
C PRO A 87 29.46 2.31 -5.00
N LEU A 88 29.63 3.16 -6.01
CA LEU A 88 29.33 2.91 -7.41
C LEU A 88 29.93 1.55 -7.81
N GLY A 89 29.17 0.44 -7.76
CA GLY A 89 29.71 -0.89 -8.07
C GLY A 89 29.02 -2.12 -7.47
N LYS A 90 28.08 -2.00 -6.53
CA LYS A 90 27.23 -3.16 -6.18
C LYS A 90 26.12 -3.31 -7.21
N GLN A 91 26.12 -4.46 -7.90
CA GLN A 91 25.04 -4.87 -8.82
C GLN A 91 23.68 -4.59 -8.17
N PRO A 92 22.77 -3.85 -8.85
CA PRO A 92 21.45 -3.58 -8.30
C PRO A 92 20.78 -4.93 -8.00
N SER A 93 20.29 -5.09 -6.77
CA SER A 93 19.44 -6.22 -6.41
C SER A 93 18.36 -6.39 -7.48
N THR A 94 18.17 -7.60 -8.01
CA THR A 94 17.15 -7.91 -9.02
C THR A 94 15.72 -7.69 -8.52
N GLU A 95 15.56 -7.43 -7.22
CA GLU A 95 14.27 -7.08 -6.62
C GLU A 95 13.80 -5.69 -7.09
N SER A 96 12.59 -5.65 -7.66
CA SER A 96 11.90 -4.43 -8.09
C SER A 96 11.85 -3.39 -6.97
N LYS A 97 12.29 -2.16 -7.24
CA LYS A 97 12.19 -1.02 -6.32
C LYS A 97 10.95 -0.18 -6.57
N PHE A 98 9.86 -0.79 -7.01
CA PHE A 98 8.64 -0.07 -7.37
C PHE A 98 7.49 -0.41 -6.43
N LEU A 99 6.65 0.60 -6.15
CA LEU A 99 5.31 0.42 -5.63
C LEU A 99 4.41 -0.05 -6.77
N THR A 100 3.66 -1.11 -6.54
CA THR A 100 2.63 -1.58 -7.47
C THR A 100 1.26 -1.46 -6.81
N MET A 101 0.33 -0.78 -7.47
CA MET A 101 -1.03 -0.53 -6.99
C MET A 101 -2.03 -1.34 -7.82
N TYR A 102 -2.78 -2.21 -7.15
CA TYR A 102 -3.81 -3.04 -7.77
C TYR A 102 -5.19 -2.50 -7.38
N GLU A 103 -5.89 -1.91 -8.34
CA GLU A 103 -7.23 -1.34 -8.20
C GLU A 103 -8.30 -2.41 -8.46
N TYR A 104 -9.34 -2.44 -7.63
CA TYR A 104 -10.50 -3.32 -7.75
C TYR A 104 -11.79 -2.51 -7.55
N GLY A 105 -12.82 -2.86 -8.30
CA GLY A 105 -14.09 -2.15 -8.34
C GLY A 105 -14.53 -1.90 -9.80
N PRO A 106 -15.51 -1.01 -10.00
CA PRO A 106 -16.26 -0.27 -9.00
C PRO A 106 -17.24 -1.15 -8.18
N PHE A 107 -17.29 -0.92 -6.86
CA PHE A 107 -18.30 -1.48 -5.97
C PHE A 107 -19.42 -0.44 -5.75
N ASP A 108 -20.45 -0.54 -6.58
CA ASP A 108 -21.71 0.20 -6.45
C ASP A 108 -22.41 -0.02 -5.09
N THR A 109 -22.59 1.06 -4.34
CA THR A 109 -23.23 1.11 -3.01
C THR A 109 -24.72 0.88 -3.01
N GLY A 110 -25.38 1.03 -4.16
CA GLY A 110 -26.80 0.70 -4.35
C GLY A 110 -27.07 -0.78 -4.60
N LYS A 111 -26.01 -1.60 -4.75
CA LYS A 111 -26.13 -3.04 -5.06
C LYS A 111 -25.71 -3.91 -3.88
N ASP A 112 -26.66 -4.65 -3.32
CA ASP A 112 -26.44 -5.52 -2.16
C ASP A 112 -25.31 -6.54 -2.36
N ASN A 113 -25.23 -7.15 -3.55
CA ASN A 113 -24.18 -8.14 -3.85
C ASN A 113 -22.78 -7.52 -3.94
N HIS A 114 -22.67 -6.25 -4.38
CA HIS A 114 -21.41 -5.52 -4.38
C HIS A 114 -20.99 -5.20 -2.95
N MET A 115 -21.93 -4.76 -2.11
CA MET A 115 -21.66 -4.44 -0.71
C MET A 115 -21.32 -5.67 0.13
N ASP A 116 -21.93 -6.82 -0.15
CA ASP A 116 -21.54 -8.10 0.46
C ASP A 116 -20.11 -8.49 0.07
N SER A 117 -19.78 -8.44 -1.22
CA SER A 117 -18.42 -8.73 -1.73
C SER A 117 -17.39 -7.78 -1.13
N LEU A 118 -17.68 -6.48 -1.11
CA LEU A 118 -16.84 -5.44 -0.52
C LEU A 118 -16.61 -5.72 0.98
N GLY A 119 -17.67 -6.04 1.72
CA GLY A 119 -17.60 -6.37 3.14
C GLY A 119 -16.71 -7.59 3.41
N GLN A 120 -16.84 -8.64 2.60
CA GLN A 120 -15.99 -9.84 2.70
C GLN A 120 -14.52 -9.54 2.45
N ILE A 121 -14.21 -8.74 1.41
CA ILE A 121 -12.83 -8.33 1.10
C ILE A 121 -12.23 -7.51 2.24
N LEU A 122 -12.97 -6.51 2.76
CA LEU A 122 -12.53 -5.66 3.86
C LEU A 122 -12.33 -6.45 5.16
N LEU A 123 -13.22 -7.41 5.45
CA LEU A 123 -13.09 -8.30 6.59
C LEU A 123 -11.85 -9.18 6.48
N ALA A 124 -11.65 -9.83 5.32
CA ALA A 124 -10.48 -10.68 5.07
C ALA A 124 -9.17 -9.89 5.20
N PHE A 125 -9.13 -8.66 4.66
CA PHE A 125 -7.99 -7.76 4.80
C PHE A 125 -7.74 -7.40 6.27
N SER A 126 -8.80 -7.08 7.03
CA SER A 126 -8.70 -6.71 8.44
C SER A 126 -8.17 -7.85 9.30
N ILE A 127 -8.62 -9.08 9.07
CA ILE A 127 -8.12 -10.28 9.75
C ILE A 127 -6.63 -10.49 9.45
N ARG A 128 -6.25 -10.45 8.16
CA ARG A 128 -4.84 -10.58 7.76
C ARG A 128 -3.95 -9.53 8.42
N GLU A 129 -4.38 -8.27 8.45
CA GLU A 129 -3.62 -7.19 9.08
C GLU A 129 -3.50 -7.39 10.61
N TRP A 130 -4.53 -7.93 11.25
CA TRP A 130 -4.49 -8.30 12.67
C TRP A 130 -3.48 -9.42 12.93
N ASP A 131 -3.49 -10.49 12.13
CA ASP A 131 -2.55 -11.61 12.26
C ASP A 131 -1.09 -11.14 12.13
N ILE A 132 -0.82 -10.28 11.15
CA ILE A 132 0.53 -9.71 10.93
C ILE A 132 0.98 -8.89 12.16
N ARG A 133 0.07 -8.10 12.75
CA ARG A 133 0.36 -7.30 13.95
C ARG A 133 0.62 -8.19 15.16
N GLU A 134 -0.21 -9.19 15.41
CA GLU A 134 -0.01 -10.12 16.52
C GLU A 134 1.27 -10.94 16.37
N ALA A 135 1.61 -11.39 15.16
CA ALA A 135 2.87 -12.07 14.88
C ALA A 135 4.09 -11.18 15.19
N SER A 136 3.97 -9.86 14.98
CA SER A 136 5.03 -8.91 15.31
C SER A 136 5.16 -8.58 16.81
N ARG A 137 4.14 -8.90 17.62
CA ARG A 137 4.11 -8.60 19.07
C ARG A 137 4.71 -9.70 19.94
N LYS A 138 4.75 -10.95 19.46
CA LYS A 138 5.29 -12.07 20.24
C LYS A 138 6.83 -11.99 20.30
N PRO A 139 7.44 -11.90 21.50
CA PRO A 139 8.89 -11.92 21.62
C PRO A 139 9.43 -13.28 21.12
N GLN A 140 10.50 -13.26 20.33
CA GLN A 140 11.25 -14.46 19.99
C GLN A 140 11.79 -15.07 21.28
N THR A 141 11.10 -16.06 21.84
CA THR A 141 11.64 -16.90 22.90
C THR A 141 12.82 -17.67 22.29
N LYS A 142 14.04 -17.21 22.57
CA LYS A 142 15.26 -17.95 22.26
C LYS A 142 15.17 -19.30 22.99
N ARG A 143 15.15 -20.39 22.23
CA ARG A 143 15.48 -21.73 22.72
C ARG A 143 16.99 -21.91 22.67
#